data_AF-A0A813BD69-F1
#
_entry.id   AF-A0A813BD69-F1
#
_cell.length_a   1.000
_cell.length_b   1.000
_cell.length_c   1.000
_cell.angle_alpha   90.00
_cell.angle_beta   90.00
_cell.angle_gamma   90.00
#
_symmetry.space_group_name_H-M   'P 1'
#
loop_
_entity.id
_entity.type
_entity.pdbx_description
1 polymer ?
#
loop_
_entity_poly.entity_id
_entity_poly.type
_entity_poly.pdbx_seq_one_letter_code
_entity_poly.pdbx_strand_id
1 'polypeptide(L)'
;MRLAALRLRPAMVQEDLNKSLLSFLFFAFQVLPVDAQATYPSEFRMDWCVGDDCFDQSISCAHFQLRLHSYYAEGSRPPLREAFFLVTLPPVYQRELLLGCPGMMVLAHLLLAEVRLYTHDPSEAATLSARAQAMMELPEITAVHLENIKYAWPLQLAMQRIANTSLMLDGRRPMTVDIVLPRCGEDLSWLANGSLLQLLPARTRVFVYEKCGGDASFVEYLSMRLESHIQLIHTQLDDAVDPATGLAARRDECTAYLSHVVREYDNLGDMTLFLHGDPSDHTPFGLLNILLRGISLGTFAGLDFVHLGSPRLVATYNPCQNDIYERAFNHPLQGRLFTYCCSQFAVSKRRIQQRPLEEYAKMLQLVDGSVADVCERIGPSYEKYAGQRLSHCFFLEFMWHVVFGEPDELPLRADEPKLPLPLRLKDSDESLPSLWKSYMSPVVGGYATFQRQNFESWLHQVRTHTDLGRAVQKNFGDGLNF
;
A
#
# COMPACT_ATOMS: atom_id res chain seq x y z
N MET A 1 60.05 18.90 34.94
CA MET A 1 61.41 18.97 35.52
C MET A 1 61.28 19.56 36.92
N ARG A 2 61.61 18.76 37.95
CA ARG A 2 61.95 19.10 39.35
C ARG A 2 60.94 19.92 40.19
N LEU A 3 60.33 19.29 41.21
CA LEU A 3 60.68 19.35 42.66
C LEU A 3 59.94 20.52 43.34
N ALA A 4 59.46 20.50 44.58
CA ALA A 4 59.45 19.60 45.73
C ALA A 4 58.37 20.18 46.70
N ALA A 5 57.47 19.39 47.28
CA ALA A 5 57.55 18.85 48.64
C ALA A 5 58.00 19.83 49.74
N LEU A 6 57.15 20.06 50.76
CA LEU A 6 57.36 19.78 52.20
C LEU A 6 56.25 20.49 53.02
N ARG A 7 55.33 19.77 53.70
CA ARG A 7 55.44 19.11 55.02
C ARG A 7 55.43 20.08 56.22
N LEU A 8 54.33 20.03 56.98
CA LEU A 8 54.20 19.63 58.41
C LEU A 8 53.29 20.52 59.27
N ARG A 9 52.27 19.86 59.83
CA ARG A 9 51.48 20.15 61.05
C ARG A 9 52.42 20.26 62.28
N PRO A 10 52.06 20.85 63.46
CA PRO A 10 50.98 20.34 64.34
C PRO A 10 50.30 21.27 65.39
N ALA A 11 49.32 20.66 66.09
CA ALA A 11 48.77 20.92 67.44
C ALA A 11 47.95 22.22 67.65
N MET A 12 46.62 22.23 67.91
CA MET A 12 45.75 21.53 68.89
C MET A 12 45.73 22.17 70.28
N VAL A 13 44.73 23.03 70.56
CA VAL A 13 44.05 23.33 71.86
C VAL A 13 42.72 24.03 71.46
N GLN A 14 41.56 23.36 71.44
CA GLN A 14 40.63 23.05 72.55
C GLN A 14 39.81 24.27 73.03
N GLU A 15 38.67 24.52 72.37
CA GLU A 15 37.43 24.99 73.00
C GLU A 15 36.24 24.81 72.04
N ASP A 16 35.04 24.63 72.60
CA ASP A 16 33.71 24.46 71.97
C ASP A 16 33.18 23.05 71.65
N LEU A 17 33.19 22.19 72.69
CA LEU A 17 32.04 21.30 72.94
C LEU A 17 30.84 22.16 73.39
N ASN A 18 29.99 22.58 72.46
CA ASN A 18 28.53 22.79 72.67
C ASN A 18 27.77 23.20 71.39
N LYS A 19 28.15 22.68 70.21
CA LYS A 19 27.41 22.88 68.94
C LYS A 19 27.28 21.63 68.07
N SER A 20 27.26 20.45 68.69
CA SER A 20 27.02 19.17 67.99
C SER A 20 25.87 18.41 68.63
N LEU A 21 24.62 18.89 68.46
CA LEU A 21 23.43 18.08 68.67
C LEU A 21 22.14 18.70 68.07
N LEU A 22 22.24 19.48 66.99
CA LEU A 22 21.06 20.07 66.31
C LEU A 22 21.25 20.30 64.80
N SER A 23 21.99 19.41 64.12
CA SER A 23 22.13 19.45 62.65
C SER A 23 21.77 18.13 61.95
N PHE A 24 20.97 17.26 62.60
CA PHE A 24 20.65 15.93 62.07
C PHE A 24 19.19 15.68 61.66
N LEU A 25 18.33 16.71 61.55
CA LEU A 25 16.90 16.45 61.36
C LEU A 25 16.12 17.29 60.34
N PHE A 26 16.76 17.86 59.32
CA PHE A 26 15.99 18.38 58.16
C PHE A 26 16.79 18.26 56.85
N PHE A 27 17.20 17.04 56.48
CA PHE A 27 17.17 16.68 55.06
C PHE A 27 15.71 16.32 54.75
N ALA A 28 14.90 17.36 54.54
CA ALA A 28 13.64 17.18 53.83
C ALA A 28 14.05 16.68 52.44
N PHE A 29 13.96 15.36 52.23
CA PHE A 29 13.71 14.83 50.91
C PHE A 29 12.45 15.56 50.43
N GLN A 30 12.64 16.62 49.64
CA GLN A 30 11.64 17.01 48.67
C GLN A 30 11.57 15.85 47.69
N VAL A 31 10.82 14.81 48.08
CA VAL A 31 10.20 13.92 47.14
C VAL A 31 9.24 14.84 46.40
N LEU A 32 9.74 15.49 45.34
CA LEU A 32 8.86 16.00 44.31
C LEU A 32 7.95 14.81 43.97
N PRO A 33 6.61 14.97 44.04
CA PRO A 33 5.75 13.92 43.56
C PRO A 33 6.22 13.61 42.14
N VAL A 34 6.71 12.40 41.92
CA VAL A 34 6.96 11.93 40.56
C VAL A 34 5.57 11.89 39.95
N ASP A 35 5.27 12.86 39.10
CA ASP A 35 4.02 12.93 38.37
C ASP A 35 3.76 11.54 37.75
N ALA A 36 2.54 11.05 37.93
CA ALA A 36 2.16 9.68 37.67
C ALA A 36 2.80 9.10 36.40
N GLN A 37 3.50 7.96 36.53
CA GLN A 37 4.03 7.25 35.39
C GLN A 37 2.87 6.59 34.64
N ALA A 38 2.58 7.04 33.41
CA ALA A 38 1.67 6.31 32.54
C ALA A 38 2.38 5.07 31.99
N THR A 39 2.09 3.91 32.56
CA THR A 39 2.42 2.62 31.94
C THR A 39 1.22 2.20 31.09
N TYR A 40 1.41 2.19 29.77
CA TYR A 40 0.40 1.67 28.85
C TYR A 40 0.64 0.18 28.64
N PRO A 41 -0.42 -0.65 28.58
CA PRO A 41 -0.26 -2.03 28.17
C PRO A 41 0.33 -2.15 26.77
N SER A 42 1.22 -3.12 26.63
CA SER A 42 1.88 -3.39 25.37
C SER A 42 1.00 -4.19 24.40
N GLU A 43 -0.03 -4.88 24.90
CA GLU A 43 -0.92 -5.73 24.11
C GLU A 43 -2.39 -5.62 24.57
N PHE A 44 -3.29 -5.50 23.60
CA PHE A 44 -4.74 -5.56 23.78
C PHE A 44 -5.29 -6.77 23.04
N ARG A 45 -6.15 -7.54 23.70
CA ARG A 45 -6.95 -8.59 23.05
C ARG A 45 -8.40 -8.16 23.00
N MET A 46 -9.03 -8.34 21.85
CA MET A 46 -10.42 -7.99 21.61
C MET A 46 -11.10 -9.17 20.94
N ASP A 47 -12.27 -9.51 21.48
CA ASP A 47 -13.20 -10.47 20.89
C ASP A 47 -14.56 -9.81 20.69
N TRP A 48 -15.13 -9.96 19.50
CA TRP A 48 -16.48 -9.47 19.18
C TRP A 48 -17.11 -10.29 18.05
N CYS A 49 -18.43 -10.24 17.89
CA CYS A 49 -19.13 -10.90 16.79
C CYS A 49 -19.99 -9.91 16.01
N VAL A 50 -20.13 -10.15 14.70
CA VAL A 50 -21.03 -9.42 13.79
C VAL A 50 -21.89 -10.45 13.06
N GLY A 51 -23.16 -10.56 13.46
CA GLY A 51 -24.00 -11.68 13.00
C GLY A 51 -23.46 -13.01 13.54
N ASP A 52 -23.23 -13.96 12.64
CA ASP A 52 -22.66 -15.28 12.98
C ASP A 52 -21.12 -15.30 12.94
N ASP A 53 -20.48 -14.23 12.46
CA ASP A 53 -19.03 -14.13 12.36
C ASP A 53 -18.43 -13.57 13.65
N CYS A 54 -17.60 -14.36 14.32
CA CYS A 54 -16.85 -13.94 15.51
C CYS A 54 -15.37 -13.71 15.21
N PHE A 55 -14.82 -12.67 15.82
CA PHE A 55 -13.44 -12.22 15.66
C PHE A 55 -12.74 -12.29 17.00
N ASP A 56 -11.52 -12.81 17.01
CA ASP A 56 -10.57 -12.76 18.13
C ASP A 56 -9.25 -12.21 17.59
N GLN A 57 -8.86 -11.03 18.05
CA GLN A 57 -7.74 -10.27 17.51
C GLN A 57 -6.91 -9.69 18.64
N SER A 58 -5.60 -9.56 18.41
CA SER A 58 -4.74 -8.79 19.30
C SER A 58 -3.95 -7.72 18.54
N ILE A 59 -3.65 -6.63 19.24
CA ILE A 59 -2.78 -5.57 18.73
C ILE A 59 -1.79 -5.15 19.80
N SER A 60 -0.55 -4.94 19.38
CA SER A 60 0.50 -4.43 20.26
C SER A 60 0.70 -2.94 20.09
N CYS A 61 0.48 -2.16 21.16
CA CYS A 61 0.67 -0.71 21.12
C CYS A 61 2.13 -0.34 20.87
N ALA A 62 3.07 -1.04 21.54
CA ALA A 62 4.51 -0.81 21.39
C ALA A 62 5.00 -1.10 19.96
N HIS A 63 4.53 -2.20 19.35
CA HIS A 63 4.92 -2.54 17.97
C HIS A 63 4.37 -1.53 16.97
N PHE A 64 3.12 -1.07 17.15
CA PHE A 64 2.53 -0.04 16.31
C PHE A 64 3.29 1.29 16.43
N GLN A 65 3.64 1.70 17.65
CA GLN A 65 4.45 2.90 17.91
C GLN A 65 5.82 2.83 17.21
N LEU A 66 6.54 1.71 17.35
CA LEU A 66 7.84 1.51 16.70
C LEU A 66 7.73 1.63 15.18
N ARG A 67 6.72 1.00 14.57
CA ARG A 67 6.50 1.10 13.12
C ARG A 67 6.16 2.50 12.66
N LEU A 68 5.38 3.26 13.42
CA LEU A 68 5.09 4.65 13.09
C LEU A 68 6.34 5.52 13.16
N HIS A 69 7.20 5.33 14.17
CA HIS A 69 8.47 6.04 14.27
C HIS A 69 9.35 5.75 13.05
N SER A 70 9.60 4.47 12.73
CA SER A 70 10.38 4.11 11.55
C SER A 70 9.74 4.63 10.25
N TYR A 71 8.41 4.60 10.14
CA TYR A 71 7.73 5.10 8.94
C TYR A 71 7.90 6.62 8.75
N TYR A 72 7.67 7.41 9.80
CA TYR A 72 7.74 8.87 9.71
C TYR A 72 9.18 9.40 9.69
N ALA A 73 10.12 8.72 10.36
CA ALA A 73 11.52 9.15 10.40
C ALA A 73 12.36 8.62 9.23
N GLU A 74 12.15 7.37 8.81
CA GLU A 74 13.02 6.67 7.86
C GLU A 74 12.31 6.30 6.55
N GLY A 75 10.99 6.53 6.46
CA GLY A 75 10.21 6.14 5.29
C GLY A 75 9.94 4.64 5.19
N SER A 76 10.14 3.88 6.28
CA SER A 76 9.96 2.43 6.34
C SER A 76 8.52 1.99 6.05
N ARG A 77 8.24 0.68 6.11
CA ARG A 77 6.88 0.14 5.94
C ARG A 77 5.84 0.82 6.85
N PRO A 78 4.76 1.41 6.31
CA PRO A 78 3.71 1.99 7.12
C PRO A 78 2.81 0.91 7.75
N PRO A 79 2.36 1.05 9.01
CA PRO A 79 1.45 0.11 9.65
C PRO A 79 -0.02 0.36 9.24
N LEU A 80 -0.29 0.35 7.93
CA LEU A 80 -1.60 0.68 7.39
C LEU A 80 -2.68 -0.30 7.85
N ARG A 81 -2.38 -1.61 7.85
CA ARG A 81 -3.34 -2.63 8.28
C ARG A 81 -3.78 -2.41 9.72
N GLU A 82 -2.82 -2.13 10.61
CA GLU A 82 -3.09 -1.85 12.01
C GLU A 82 -3.90 -0.56 12.19
N ALA A 83 -3.56 0.51 11.46
CA ALA A 83 -4.32 1.75 11.52
C ALA A 83 -5.76 1.58 11.01
N PHE A 84 -5.95 0.87 9.89
CA PHE A 84 -7.27 0.52 9.38
C PHE A 84 -8.08 -0.30 10.39
N PHE A 85 -7.46 -1.34 10.96
CA PHE A 85 -8.07 -2.14 12.00
C PHE A 85 -8.56 -1.27 13.16
N LEU A 86 -7.68 -0.44 13.73
CA LEU A 86 -8.00 0.44 14.85
C LEU A 86 -9.16 1.40 14.58
N VAL A 87 -9.19 2.04 13.41
CA VAL A 87 -10.23 3.02 13.07
C VAL A 87 -11.57 2.36 12.71
N THR A 88 -11.57 1.07 12.37
CA THR A 88 -12.78 0.32 12.00
C THR A 88 -13.37 -0.52 13.13
N LEU A 89 -12.71 -0.58 14.29
CA LEU A 89 -13.24 -1.27 15.47
C LEU A 89 -14.60 -0.71 15.90
N PRO A 90 -15.47 -1.51 16.54
CA PRO A 90 -16.67 -0.97 17.17
C PRO A 90 -16.33 0.15 18.16
N PRO A 91 -17.18 1.19 18.29
CA PRO A 91 -16.87 2.39 19.09
C PRO A 91 -16.46 2.10 20.54
N VAL A 92 -17.02 1.05 21.16
CA VAL A 92 -16.68 0.61 22.52
C VAL A 92 -15.20 0.25 22.65
N TYR A 93 -14.67 -0.55 21.71
CA TYR A 93 -13.25 -0.93 21.71
C TYR A 93 -12.36 0.26 21.32
N GLN A 94 -12.81 1.14 20.42
CA GLN A 94 -12.08 2.37 20.11
C GLN A 94 -11.90 3.24 21.36
N ARG A 95 -12.95 3.37 22.18
CA ARG A 95 -12.91 4.12 23.45
C ARG A 95 -11.94 3.46 24.44
N GLU A 96 -12.03 2.16 24.63
CA GLU A 96 -11.14 1.45 25.57
C GLU A 96 -9.67 1.53 25.15
N LEU A 97 -9.37 1.36 23.87
CA LEU A 97 -8.02 1.55 23.33
C LEU A 97 -7.56 3.00 23.44
N LEU A 98 -8.46 3.97 23.26
CA LEU A 98 -8.15 5.39 23.43
C LEU A 98 -7.78 5.70 24.89
N LEU A 99 -8.47 5.11 25.87
CA LEU A 99 -8.13 5.30 27.28
C LEU A 99 -6.88 4.51 27.70
N GLY A 100 -6.66 3.34 27.10
CA GLY A 100 -5.54 2.46 27.42
C GLY A 100 -4.24 2.79 26.68
N CYS A 101 -4.29 3.37 25.49
CA CYS A 101 -3.11 3.80 24.72
C CYS A 101 -3.48 4.95 23.75
N PRO A 102 -3.68 6.19 24.25
CA PRO A 102 -4.24 7.29 23.45
C PRO A 102 -3.51 7.57 22.13
N GLY A 103 -2.17 7.54 22.16
CA GLY A 103 -1.33 7.82 20.99
C GLY A 103 -1.57 6.83 19.84
N MET A 104 -1.91 5.57 20.12
CA MET A 104 -2.23 4.58 19.10
C MET A 104 -3.48 4.97 18.31
N MET A 105 -4.54 5.36 19.00
CA MET A 105 -5.80 5.76 18.36
C MET A 105 -5.67 7.08 17.60
N VAL A 106 -4.99 8.07 18.19
CA VAL A 106 -4.76 9.38 17.55
C VAL A 106 -3.93 9.21 16.27
N LEU A 107 -2.81 8.49 16.33
CA LEU A 107 -1.93 8.34 15.17
C LEU A 107 -2.50 7.39 14.12
N ALA A 108 -3.34 6.42 14.48
CA ALA A 108 -4.08 5.62 13.50
C ALA A 108 -5.02 6.49 12.65
N HIS A 109 -5.73 7.43 13.27
CA HIS A 109 -6.59 8.38 12.57
C HIS A 109 -5.79 9.32 11.67
N LEU A 110 -4.65 9.84 12.14
CA LEU A 110 -3.78 10.71 11.34
C LEU A 110 -3.16 9.96 10.16
N LEU A 111 -2.71 8.72 10.34
CA LEU A 111 -2.18 7.91 9.23
C LEU A 111 -3.26 7.65 8.17
N LEU A 112 -4.50 7.37 8.58
CA LEU A 112 -5.60 7.25 7.62
C LEU A 112 -5.99 8.59 6.99
N ALA A 113 -5.89 9.71 7.70
CA ALA A 113 -6.09 11.03 7.12
C ALA A 113 -5.12 11.26 5.95
N GLU A 114 -3.85 10.90 6.13
CA GLU A 114 -2.84 10.95 5.06
C GLU A 114 -3.22 10.06 3.87
N VAL A 115 -3.70 8.83 4.10
CA VAL A 115 -4.22 7.94 3.05
C VAL A 115 -5.41 8.58 2.30
N ARG A 116 -6.30 9.28 3.01
CA ARG A 116 -7.48 9.93 2.41
C ARG A 116 -7.12 11.08 1.50
N LEU A 117 -6.02 11.79 1.74
CA LEU A 117 -5.58 12.86 0.82
C LEU A 117 -5.37 12.34 -0.61
N TYR A 118 -4.95 11.09 -0.76
CA TYR A 118 -4.75 10.45 -2.06
C TYR A 118 -6.00 9.83 -2.65
N THR A 119 -6.93 9.37 -1.82
CA THR A 119 -8.02 8.50 -2.26
C THR A 119 -9.38 9.18 -2.20
N HIS A 120 -9.55 10.27 -1.47
CA HIS A 120 -10.85 10.89 -1.21
C HIS A 120 -10.78 12.41 -1.37
N ASP A 121 -11.94 13.05 -1.25
CA ASP A 121 -11.99 14.50 -1.11
C ASP A 121 -11.17 14.94 0.11
N PRO A 122 -10.41 16.05 0.04
CA PRO A 122 -9.64 16.55 1.19
C PRO A 122 -10.46 16.72 2.48
N SER A 123 -11.79 16.95 2.39
CA SER A 123 -12.66 17.04 3.56
C SER A 123 -12.69 15.76 4.41
N GLU A 124 -12.48 14.59 3.80
CA GLU A 124 -12.42 13.31 4.51
C GLU A 124 -11.14 13.19 5.35
N ALA A 125 -10.00 13.65 4.81
CA ALA A 125 -8.75 13.76 5.56
C ALA A 125 -8.87 14.78 6.71
N ALA A 126 -9.54 15.91 6.46
CA ALA A 126 -9.82 16.91 7.49
C ALA A 126 -10.71 16.35 8.60
N THR A 127 -11.73 15.54 8.25
CA THR A 127 -12.62 14.89 9.22
C THR A 127 -11.86 13.91 10.12
N LEU A 128 -10.96 13.09 9.55
CA LEU A 128 -10.12 12.18 10.34
C LEU A 128 -9.13 12.93 11.23
N SER A 129 -8.55 14.03 10.73
CA SER A 129 -7.67 14.90 11.52
C SER A 129 -8.42 15.55 12.69
N ALA A 130 -9.64 16.04 12.45
CA ALA A 130 -10.50 16.61 13.47
C ALA A 130 -10.91 15.57 14.53
N ARG A 131 -11.14 14.30 14.13
CA ARG A 131 -11.36 13.20 15.08
C ARG A 131 -10.14 12.95 15.96
N ALA A 132 -8.95 12.89 15.38
CA ALA A 132 -7.71 12.73 16.14
C ALA A 132 -7.52 13.88 17.15
N GLN A 133 -7.86 15.11 16.76
CA GLN A 133 -7.83 16.25 17.67
C GLN A 133 -8.87 16.14 18.79
N ALA A 134 -10.13 15.85 18.46
CA ALA A 134 -11.19 15.73 19.45
C ALA A 134 -10.97 14.59 20.46
N MET A 135 -10.29 13.51 20.04
CA MET A 135 -9.83 12.48 20.96
C MET A 135 -8.94 13.04 22.07
N MET A 136 -8.00 13.92 21.72
CA MET A 136 -7.10 14.56 22.68
C MET A 136 -7.81 15.57 23.59
N GLU A 137 -8.98 16.07 23.18
CA GLU A 137 -9.78 17.03 23.93
C GLU A 137 -10.84 16.37 24.83
N LEU A 138 -10.93 15.02 24.84
CA LEU A 138 -11.88 14.32 25.71
C LEU A 138 -11.53 14.53 27.19
N PRO A 139 -12.52 14.71 28.08
CA PRO A 139 -12.28 14.91 29.52
C PRO A 139 -11.49 13.77 30.19
N GLU A 140 -11.60 12.55 29.68
CA GLU A 140 -10.86 11.38 30.18
C GLU A 140 -9.38 11.38 29.75
N ILE A 141 -8.98 12.23 28.80
CA ILE A 141 -7.59 12.41 28.38
C ILE A 141 -6.93 13.48 29.24
N THR A 142 -6.07 13.03 30.16
CA THR A 142 -5.37 13.88 31.12
C THR A 142 -4.15 14.57 30.49
N ALA A 143 -3.57 15.55 31.21
CA ALA A 143 -2.32 16.20 30.80
C ALA A 143 -1.17 15.20 30.58
N VAL A 144 -1.07 14.16 31.41
CA VAL A 144 -0.04 13.10 31.27
C VAL A 144 -0.23 12.32 29.98
N HIS A 145 -1.48 12.03 29.58
CA HIS A 145 -1.76 11.40 28.29
C HIS A 145 -1.30 12.31 27.14
N LEU A 146 -1.60 13.60 27.19
CA LEU A 146 -1.21 14.57 26.16
C LEU A 146 0.30 14.68 26.01
N GLU A 147 1.04 14.75 27.12
CA GLU A 147 2.51 14.76 27.08
C GLU A 147 3.08 13.49 26.46
N ASN A 148 2.52 12.32 26.79
CA ASN A 148 2.93 11.06 26.18
C ASN A 148 2.66 11.03 24.69
N ILE A 149 1.47 11.44 24.22
CA ILE A 149 1.18 11.53 22.78
C ILE A 149 2.19 12.47 22.11
N LYS A 150 2.49 13.61 22.73
CA LYS A 150 3.39 14.62 22.15
C LYS A 150 4.84 14.14 22.04
N TYR A 151 5.37 13.48 23.07
CA TYR A 151 6.81 13.19 23.17
C TYR A 151 7.18 11.73 22.88
N ALA A 152 6.28 10.78 23.12
CA ALA A 152 6.55 9.36 22.86
C ALA A 152 6.08 8.91 21.48
N TRP A 153 5.16 9.63 20.82
CA TRP A 153 4.66 9.29 19.49
C TRP A 153 5.11 10.32 18.45
N PRO A 154 5.21 9.94 17.16
CA PRO A 154 5.64 10.84 16.09
C PRO A 154 4.52 11.81 15.66
N LEU A 155 3.79 12.40 16.62
CA LEU A 155 2.62 13.24 16.38
C LEU A 155 2.95 14.43 15.47
N GLN A 156 4.03 15.16 15.78
CA GLN A 156 4.42 16.33 15.01
C GLN A 156 4.80 15.98 13.58
N LEU A 157 5.52 14.87 13.38
CA LEU A 157 5.90 14.39 12.05
C LEU A 157 4.66 13.98 11.24
N ALA A 158 3.71 13.30 11.86
CA ALA A 158 2.46 12.91 11.22
C ALA A 158 1.66 14.12 10.74
N MET A 159 1.45 15.11 11.62
CA MET A 159 0.74 16.35 11.27
C MET A 159 1.45 17.14 10.16
N GLN A 160 2.78 17.26 10.25
CA GLN A 160 3.57 17.94 9.24
C GLN A 160 3.48 17.24 7.88
N ARG A 161 3.52 15.91 7.87
CA ARG A 161 3.40 15.12 6.63
C ARG A 161 2.03 15.28 5.99
N ILE A 162 0.94 15.25 6.77
CA ILE A 162 -0.42 15.54 6.26
C ILE A 162 -0.48 16.93 5.63
N ALA A 163 0.04 17.97 6.32
CA ALA A 163 0.05 19.33 5.80
C ALA A 163 0.85 19.44 4.49
N ASN A 164 2.06 18.88 4.45
CA ASN A 164 2.92 18.89 3.27
C ASN A 164 2.30 18.11 2.11
N THR A 165 1.73 16.93 2.37
CA THR A 165 1.03 16.13 1.36
C THR A 165 -0.20 16.86 0.84
N SER A 166 -0.96 17.53 1.70
CA SER A 166 -2.11 18.33 1.28
C SER A 166 -1.70 19.48 0.34
N LEU A 167 -0.60 20.17 0.64
CA LEU A 167 -0.07 21.23 -0.21
C LEU A 167 0.47 20.68 -1.54
N MET A 168 1.18 19.55 -1.50
CA MET A 168 1.72 18.90 -2.69
C MET A 168 0.61 18.43 -3.63
N LEU A 169 -0.51 17.96 -3.07
CA LEU A 169 -1.67 17.50 -3.83
C LEU A 169 -2.69 18.62 -4.12
N ASP A 170 -2.39 19.87 -3.80
CA ASP A 170 -3.26 21.00 -4.13
C ASP A 170 -3.19 21.32 -5.63
N GLY A 171 -4.31 21.76 -6.21
CA GLY A 171 -4.41 22.06 -7.64
C GLY A 171 -4.29 20.83 -8.57
N ARG A 172 -4.35 19.62 -8.01
CA ARG A 172 -4.37 18.36 -8.76
C ARG A 172 -5.51 18.31 -9.79
N ARG A 173 -5.29 17.58 -10.88
CA ARG A 173 -6.25 17.42 -11.98
C ARG A 173 -6.47 15.95 -12.28
N PRO A 174 -7.72 15.53 -12.55
CA PRO A 174 -8.00 14.17 -13.02
C PRO A 174 -7.11 13.79 -14.20
N MET A 175 -6.52 12.61 -14.12
CA MET A 175 -5.62 12.06 -15.14
C MET A 175 -6.39 11.31 -16.22
N THR A 176 -5.87 11.29 -17.44
CA THR A 176 -6.35 10.37 -18.49
C THR A 176 -5.76 8.99 -18.28
N VAL A 177 -6.53 7.95 -18.62
CA VAL A 177 -6.10 6.57 -18.42
C VAL A 177 -6.37 5.71 -19.65
N ASP A 178 -5.36 4.93 -20.02
CA ASP A 178 -5.50 3.84 -20.98
C ASP A 178 -5.56 2.52 -20.23
N ILE A 179 -6.51 1.65 -20.57
CA ILE A 179 -6.60 0.29 -20.04
C ILE A 179 -6.38 -0.68 -21.21
N VAL A 180 -5.32 -1.46 -21.16
CA VAL A 180 -4.85 -2.35 -22.23
C VAL A 180 -5.15 -3.79 -21.87
N LEU A 181 -5.98 -4.45 -22.68
CA LEU A 181 -6.55 -5.76 -22.42
C LEU A 181 -6.29 -6.73 -23.59
N PRO A 182 -5.28 -7.61 -23.51
CA PRO A 182 -5.18 -8.79 -24.34
C PRO A 182 -6.35 -9.74 -24.06
N ARG A 183 -7.16 -10.03 -25.09
CA ARG A 183 -8.35 -10.87 -25.00
C ARG A 183 -8.24 -12.11 -25.89
N CYS A 184 -8.70 -13.25 -25.41
CA CYS A 184 -8.88 -14.54 -26.08
C CYS A 184 -10.20 -15.17 -25.61
N GLY A 185 -11.32 -14.46 -25.80
CA GLY A 185 -12.66 -14.95 -25.43
C GLY A 185 -13.13 -14.68 -23.99
N GLU A 186 -12.35 -13.99 -23.16
CA GLU A 186 -12.79 -13.56 -21.81
C GLU A 186 -13.97 -12.56 -21.91
N ASP A 187 -14.86 -12.51 -20.90
CA ASP A 187 -16.12 -11.75 -20.98
C ASP A 187 -16.00 -10.24 -20.67
N LEU A 188 -14.88 -9.81 -20.08
CA LEU A 188 -14.59 -8.43 -19.63
C LEU A 188 -15.74 -7.70 -18.90
N SER A 189 -16.76 -8.41 -18.41
CA SER A 189 -17.96 -7.83 -17.82
C SER A 189 -17.66 -7.11 -16.50
N TRP A 190 -16.52 -7.45 -15.89
CA TRP A 190 -15.97 -6.78 -14.71
C TRP A 190 -15.72 -5.28 -14.94
N LEU A 191 -15.44 -4.83 -16.17
CA LEU A 191 -15.27 -3.40 -16.49
C LEU A 191 -16.54 -2.57 -16.22
N ALA A 192 -17.71 -3.20 -16.36
CA ALA A 192 -19.01 -2.58 -16.13
C ALA A 192 -19.63 -2.99 -14.79
N ASN A 193 -18.94 -3.80 -13.99
CA ASN A 193 -19.44 -4.27 -12.70
C ASN A 193 -19.02 -3.31 -11.58
N GLY A 194 -19.92 -2.39 -11.22
CA GLY A 194 -19.73 -1.43 -10.12
C GLY A 194 -19.40 -2.04 -8.75
N SER A 195 -19.64 -3.34 -8.56
CA SER A 195 -19.28 -4.06 -7.33
C SER A 195 -17.82 -4.51 -7.30
N LEU A 196 -17.20 -4.65 -8.48
CA LEU A 196 -15.79 -5.00 -8.64
C LEU A 196 -14.96 -3.75 -8.92
N LEU A 197 -15.36 -2.97 -9.92
CA LEU A 197 -14.72 -1.74 -10.35
C LEU A 197 -15.64 -0.57 -10.05
N GLN A 198 -15.32 0.20 -9.02
CA GLN A 198 -16.27 1.18 -8.48
C GLN A 198 -16.29 2.49 -9.24
N LEU A 199 -15.21 2.79 -9.95
CA LEU A 199 -15.09 3.98 -10.76
C LEU A 199 -14.09 3.75 -11.88
N LEU A 200 -14.40 4.34 -13.03
CA LEU A 200 -13.45 4.60 -14.08
C LEU A 200 -13.23 6.12 -14.16
N PRO A 201 -11.99 6.61 -14.31
CA PRO A 201 -11.75 8.03 -14.53
C PRO A 201 -12.53 8.55 -15.74
N ALA A 202 -13.02 9.79 -15.67
CA ALA A 202 -13.86 10.38 -16.71
C ALA A 202 -13.21 10.43 -18.11
N ARG A 203 -11.90 10.27 -18.21
CA ARG A 203 -11.11 10.26 -19.45
C ARG A 203 -10.40 8.92 -19.62
N THR A 204 -11.19 7.85 -19.70
CA THR A 204 -10.70 6.49 -19.88
C THR A 204 -10.83 6.05 -21.34
N ARG A 205 -9.75 5.47 -21.88
CA ARG A 205 -9.76 4.69 -23.12
C ARG A 205 -9.48 3.22 -22.78
N VAL A 206 -10.33 2.32 -23.27
CA VAL A 206 -10.15 0.88 -23.10
C VAL A 206 -9.74 0.29 -24.44
N PHE A 207 -8.53 -0.25 -24.50
CA PHE A 207 -7.97 -0.92 -25.66
C PHE A 207 -8.11 -2.43 -25.49
N VAL A 208 -8.92 -3.06 -26.33
CA VAL A 208 -9.07 -4.51 -26.39
C VAL A 208 -8.27 -5.02 -27.58
N TYR A 209 -7.21 -5.78 -27.31
CA TYR A 209 -6.38 -6.44 -28.30
C TYR A 209 -6.78 -7.91 -28.42
N GLU A 210 -7.48 -8.26 -29.49
CA GLU A 210 -8.00 -9.61 -29.71
C GLU A 210 -6.90 -10.54 -30.23
N LYS A 211 -6.66 -11.61 -29.47
CA LYS A 211 -5.66 -12.64 -29.71
C LYS A 211 -6.25 -13.87 -30.40
N CYS A 212 -7.51 -14.24 -30.17
CA CYS A 212 -8.02 -15.56 -30.58
C CYS A 212 -9.15 -15.56 -31.61
N GLY A 213 -9.20 -14.52 -32.45
CA GLY A 213 -10.29 -14.30 -33.38
C GLY A 213 -11.39 -13.46 -32.72
N GLY A 214 -11.88 -12.45 -33.45
CA GLY A 214 -12.82 -11.47 -32.90
C GLY A 214 -14.25 -11.97 -32.89
N ASP A 215 -14.95 -11.61 -31.82
CA ASP A 215 -16.41 -11.64 -31.77
C ASP A 215 -16.91 -10.19 -31.89
N ALA A 216 -17.39 -9.81 -33.07
CA ALA A 216 -17.92 -8.46 -33.28
C ALA A 216 -19.12 -8.15 -32.36
N SER A 217 -19.89 -9.17 -31.97
CA SER A 217 -21.03 -9.02 -31.06
C SER A 217 -20.60 -8.69 -29.63
N PHE A 218 -19.40 -9.12 -29.24
CA PHE A 218 -18.81 -8.84 -27.94
C PHE A 218 -18.51 -7.33 -27.77
N VAL A 219 -17.92 -6.71 -28.79
CA VAL A 219 -17.56 -5.27 -28.75
C VAL A 219 -18.81 -4.41 -28.62
N GLU A 220 -19.89 -4.77 -29.33
CA GLU A 220 -21.18 -4.10 -29.22
C GLU A 220 -21.79 -4.28 -27.83
N TYR A 221 -21.80 -5.51 -27.31
CA TYR A 221 -22.27 -5.84 -25.96
C TYR A 221 -21.56 -5.06 -24.86
N LEU A 222 -20.24 -4.92 -24.95
CA LEU A 222 -19.43 -4.20 -23.97
C LEU A 222 -19.64 -2.69 -24.09
N SER A 223 -19.69 -2.16 -25.32
CA SER A 223 -19.96 -0.74 -25.57
C SER A 223 -21.30 -0.28 -25.00
N MET A 224 -22.32 -1.14 -25.03
CA MET A 224 -23.63 -0.84 -24.42
C MET A 224 -23.62 -0.80 -22.89
N ARG A 225 -22.65 -1.43 -22.24
CA ARG A 225 -22.55 -1.53 -20.77
C ARG A 225 -21.58 -0.54 -20.16
N LEU A 226 -20.55 -0.16 -20.90
CA LEU A 226 -19.62 0.86 -20.46
C LEU A 226 -20.32 2.22 -20.40
N GLU A 227 -19.88 3.05 -19.46
CA GLU A 227 -20.38 4.41 -19.37
C GLU A 227 -20.04 5.19 -20.64
N SER A 228 -20.93 6.10 -21.04
CA SER A 228 -20.82 6.83 -22.33
C SER A 228 -19.55 7.69 -22.47
N HIS A 229 -18.86 7.96 -21.36
CA HIS A 229 -17.62 8.72 -21.33
C HIS A 229 -16.37 7.86 -21.57
N ILE A 230 -16.52 6.53 -21.61
CA ILE A 230 -15.44 5.57 -21.85
C ILE A 230 -15.31 5.33 -23.35
N GLN A 231 -14.10 5.51 -23.89
CA GLN A 231 -13.82 5.19 -25.29
C GLN A 231 -13.36 3.73 -25.41
N LEU A 232 -14.14 2.87 -26.06
CA LEU A 232 -13.71 1.51 -26.38
C LEU A 232 -13.00 1.48 -27.75
N ILE A 233 -11.81 0.89 -27.79
CA ILE A 233 -10.96 0.76 -28.97
C ILE A 233 -10.65 -0.72 -29.13
N HIS A 234 -11.21 -1.35 -30.17
CA HIS A 234 -11.00 -2.76 -30.45
C HIS A 234 -10.01 -2.93 -31.60
N THR A 235 -8.98 -3.73 -31.37
CA THR A 235 -7.91 -4.00 -32.33
C THR A 235 -7.71 -5.50 -32.47
N GLN A 236 -7.83 -6.01 -33.68
CA GLN A 236 -7.39 -7.37 -33.99
C GLN A 236 -5.88 -7.37 -34.18
N LEU A 237 -5.17 -8.25 -33.47
CA LEU A 237 -3.75 -8.47 -33.70
C LEU A 237 -3.56 -9.31 -34.98
N ASP A 238 -2.46 -9.04 -35.68
CA ASP A 238 -2.14 -9.72 -36.95
C ASP A 238 -2.19 -11.24 -36.79
N ASP A 239 -2.87 -11.89 -37.73
CA ASP A 239 -3.09 -13.32 -37.78
C ASP A 239 -2.20 -14.07 -38.77
N ALA A 240 -1.31 -13.37 -39.45
CA ALA A 240 -0.34 -13.96 -40.36
C ALA A 240 0.56 -14.97 -39.64
N VAL A 241 0.82 -16.08 -40.32
CA VAL A 241 1.76 -17.13 -39.89
C VAL A 241 3.11 -16.50 -39.51
N ASP A 242 3.67 -16.93 -38.38
CA ASP A 242 4.98 -16.51 -37.87
C ASP A 242 6.01 -16.66 -39.01
N PRO A 243 6.62 -15.56 -39.48
CA PRO A 243 7.47 -15.59 -40.66
C PRO A 243 8.80 -16.31 -40.40
N ALA A 244 9.28 -16.35 -39.15
CA ALA A 244 10.53 -17.02 -38.81
C ALA A 244 10.39 -18.55 -38.83
N THR A 245 9.18 -19.07 -38.63
CA THR A 245 8.98 -20.50 -38.38
C THR A 245 7.88 -21.18 -39.19
N GLY A 246 7.02 -20.43 -39.86
CA GLY A 246 5.91 -20.96 -40.65
C GLY A 246 4.76 -21.55 -39.82
N LEU A 247 4.69 -21.30 -38.51
CA LEU A 247 3.56 -21.73 -37.66
C LEU A 247 2.55 -20.61 -37.42
N ALA A 248 1.42 -20.93 -36.78
CA ALA A 248 0.39 -19.93 -36.43
C ALA A 248 0.99 -18.70 -35.73
N ALA A 249 0.43 -17.52 -36.05
CA ALA A 249 0.83 -16.23 -35.49
C ALA A 249 0.96 -16.25 -33.96
N ARG A 250 1.98 -15.56 -33.44
CA ARG A 250 2.12 -15.35 -31.99
C ARG A 250 1.20 -14.22 -31.55
N ARG A 251 0.26 -14.55 -30.67
CA ARG A 251 -0.76 -13.60 -30.19
C ARG A 251 -0.84 -13.71 -28.68
N ASP A 252 0.28 -13.41 -28.06
CA ASP A 252 0.41 -13.47 -26.61
C ASP A 252 0.18 -12.08 -26.01
N GLU A 253 0.13 -12.02 -24.69
CA GLU A 253 -0.09 -10.76 -23.96
C GLU A 253 1.01 -9.73 -24.26
N CYS A 254 2.27 -10.14 -24.39
CA CYS A 254 3.37 -9.25 -24.74
C CYS A 254 3.20 -8.58 -26.10
N THR A 255 2.69 -9.30 -27.10
CA THR A 255 2.41 -8.75 -28.42
C THR A 255 1.36 -7.65 -28.33
N ALA A 256 0.31 -7.84 -27.52
CA ALA A 256 -0.71 -6.82 -27.28
C ALA A 256 -0.12 -5.58 -26.59
N TYR A 257 0.60 -5.76 -25.49
CA TYR A 257 1.15 -4.66 -24.71
C TYR A 257 2.18 -3.85 -25.49
N LEU A 258 3.13 -4.49 -26.16
CA LEU A 258 4.13 -3.78 -26.97
C LEU A 258 3.51 -3.16 -28.23
N SER A 259 2.52 -3.81 -28.85
CA SER A 259 1.76 -3.18 -29.95
C SER A 259 1.06 -1.90 -29.49
N HIS A 260 0.50 -1.89 -28.27
CA HIS A 260 -0.09 -0.69 -27.70
C HIS A 260 0.95 0.41 -27.53
N VAL A 261 2.06 0.12 -26.84
CA VAL A 261 3.12 1.10 -26.60
C VAL A 261 3.64 1.68 -27.91
N VAL A 262 3.90 0.85 -28.92
CA VAL A 262 4.43 1.30 -30.22
C VAL A 262 3.42 2.16 -30.99
N ARG A 263 2.14 1.77 -31.00
CA ARG A 263 1.10 2.47 -31.78
C ARG A 263 0.65 3.78 -31.14
N GLU A 264 0.55 3.79 -29.81
CA GLU A 264 0.02 4.92 -29.06
C GLU A 264 1.11 5.79 -28.43
N TYR A 265 2.41 5.52 -28.68
CA TYR A 265 3.55 6.15 -28.01
C TYR A 265 3.43 7.67 -27.78
N ASP A 266 3.02 8.41 -28.81
CA ASP A 266 2.84 9.88 -28.74
C ASP A 266 1.50 10.29 -28.09
N ASN A 267 0.49 9.41 -28.18
CA ASN A 267 -0.89 9.62 -27.80
C ASN A 267 -1.31 8.92 -26.49
N LEU A 268 -0.37 8.35 -25.72
CA LEU A 268 -0.64 7.70 -24.43
C LEU A 268 -1.43 8.63 -23.49
N GLY A 269 -2.34 8.04 -22.71
CA GLY A 269 -2.94 8.67 -21.54
C GLY A 269 -1.89 8.93 -20.46
N ASP A 270 -2.19 9.78 -19.47
CA ASP A 270 -1.24 10.11 -18.40
C ASP A 270 -0.75 8.85 -17.68
N MET A 271 -1.62 7.83 -17.59
CA MET A 271 -1.35 6.50 -17.07
C MET A 271 -1.86 5.41 -18.01
N THR A 272 -1.07 4.35 -18.20
CA THR A 272 -1.47 3.14 -18.93
C THR A 272 -1.50 1.95 -17.98
N LEU A 273 -2.64 1.29 -17.86
CA LEU A 273 -2.85 0.07 -17.09
C LEU A 273 -2.82 -1.10 -18.05
N PHE A 274 -1.92 -2.04 -17.80
CA PHE A 274 -1.81 -3.30 -18.52
C PHE A 274 -2.43 -4.38 -17.63
N LEU A 275 -3.49 -5.04 -18.11
CA LEU A 275 -4.26 -6.02 -17.34
C LEU A 275 -4.60 -7.23 -18.22
N HIS A 276 -4.69 -8.42 -17.61
CA HIS A 276 -5.27 -9.59 -18.27
C HIS A 276 -6.78 -9.42 -18.46
N GLY A 277 -7.39 -10.25 -19.32
CA GLY A 277 -8.84 -10.24 -19.54
C GLY A 277 -9.66 -10.62 -18.29
N ASP A 278 -9.03 -11.34 -17.36
CA ASP A 278 -9.55 -11.89 -16.11
C ASP A 278 -8.73 -11.40 -14.91
N PRO A 279 -8.68 -10.08 -14.64
CA PRO A 279 -7.76 -9.53 -13.65
C PRO A 279 -8.01 -10.03 -12.22
N SER A 280 -9.18 -10.60 -11.90
CA SER A 280 -9.51 -11.17 -10.59
C SER A 280 -8.53 -12.25 -10.14
N ASP A 281 -7.98 -13.00 -11.09
CA ASP A 281 -7.19 -14.20 -10.80
C ASP A 281 -5.74 -13.84 -10.45
N HIS A 282 -5.38 -12.56 -10.65
CA HIS A 282 -4.01 -12.08 -10.63
C HIS A 282 -3.83 -10.78 -9.82
N THR A 283 -4.82 -9.88 -9.84
CA THR A 283 -4.82 -8.59 -9.15
C THR A 283 -6.04 -8.46 -8.24
N PRO A 284 -5.82 -8.12 -6.96
CA PRO A 284 -6.92 -7.78 -6.09
C PRO A 284 -7.62 -6.49 -6.55
N PHE A 285 -8.92 -6.57 -6.79
CA PHE A 285 -9.73 -5.41 -7.17
C PHE A 285 -9.67 -4.26 -6.16
N GLY A 286 -9.42 -4.54 -4.87
CA GLY A 286 -9.19 -3.49 -3.87
C GLY A 286 -8.03 -2.56 -4.25
N LEU A 287 -6.91 -3.13 -4.69
CA LEU A 287 -5.75 -2.37 -5.16
C LEU A 287 -6.05 -1.60 -6.44
N LEU A 288 -6.70 -2.25 -7.41
CA LEU A 288 -7.08 -1.61 -8.68
C LEU A 288 -8.00 -0.40 -8.44
N ASN A 289 -8.95 -0.52 -7.51
CA ASN A 289 -9.82 0.59 -7.12
C ASN A 289 -9.06 1.73 -6.44
N ILE A 290 -8.04 1.46 -5.62
CA ILE A 290 -7.16 2.51 -5.05
C ILE A 290 -6.46 3.27 -6.17
N LEU A 291 -5.87 2.52 -7.11
CA LEU A 291 -5.16 3.07 -8.25
C LEU A 291 -6.06 4.00 -9.07
N LEU A 292 -7.20 3.50 -9.54
CA LEU A 292 -8.13 4.26 -10.37
C LEU A 292 -8.69 5.48 -9.64
N ARG A 293 -8.93 5.36 -8.33
CA ARG A 293 -9.38 6.49 -7.50
C ARG A 293 -8.31 7.59 -7.40
N GLY A 294 -7.04 7.21 -7.19
CA GLY A 294 -5.94 8.16 -7.18
C GLY A 294 -5.74 8.86 -8.54
N ILE A 295 -5.86 8.11 -9.64
CA ILE A 295 -5.83 8.64 -11.02
C ILE A 295 -6.99 9.60 -11.25
N SER A 296 -8.22 9.21 -10.87
CA SER A 296 -9.41 10.04 -11.01
C SER A 296 -9.32 11.35 -10.24
N LEU A 297 -8.64 11.36 -9.10
CA LEU A 297 -8.40 12.56 -8.30
C LEU A 297 -7.14 13.34 -8.73
N GLY A 298 -6.28 12.75 -9.57
CA GLY A 298 -4.99 13.33 -9.94
C GLY A 298 -3.91 13.24 -8.86
N THR A 299 -4.13 12.47 -7.81
CA THR A 299 -3.21 12.39 -6.66
C THR A 299 -2.00 11.50 -6.93
N PHE A 300 -2.05 10.72 -8.02
CA PHE A 300 -0.98 9.82 -8.46
C PHE A 300 -0.21 10.35 -9.69
N ALA A 301 -0.26 11.66 -9.96
CA ALA A 301 0.48 12.26 -11.07
C ALA A 301 2.01 12.04 -11.00
N GLY A 302 2.56 11.81 -9.81
CA GLY A 302 3.98 11.48 -9.60
C GLY A 302 4.31 9.99 -9.67
N LEU A 303 3.33 9.10 -9.83
CA LEU A 303 3.53 7.66 -9.90
C LEU A 303 4.09 7.27 -11.27
N ASP A 304 5.24 6.58 -11.30
CA ASP A 304 5.87 6.13 -12.54
C ASP A 304 5.53 4.71 -12.93
N PHE A 305 5.59 3.79 -11.97
CA PHE A 305 5.32 2.37 -12.17
C PHE A 305 4.74 1.79 -10.88
N VAL A 306 3.73 0.92 -11.00
CA VAL A 306 3.29 0.06 -9.90
C VAL A 306 2.87 -1.29 -10.42
N HIS A 307 3.38 -2.35 -9.79
CA HIS A 307 2.94 -3.71 -10.07
C HIS A 307 1.63 -4.01 -9.33
N LEU A 308 0.66 -4.63 -10.02
CA LEU A 308 -0.67 -4.89 -9.50
C LEU A 308 -0.88 -6.35 -9.07
N GLY A 309 0.00 -7.27 -9.45
CA GLY A 309 0.03 -8.64 -8.91
C GLY A 309 0.21 -8.71 -7.38
N SER A 310 -0.36 -9.74 -6.75
CA SER A 310 -0.14 -10.06 -5.34
C SER A 310 1.06 -11.00 -5.11
N PRO A 311 1.13 -12.19 -5.73
CA PRO A 311 2.16 -13.16 -5.39
C PRO A 311 3.54 -12.66 -5.81
N ARG A 312 4.55 -12.88 -4.97
CA ARG A 312 5.95 -12.65 -5.35
C ARG A 312 6.51 -13.88 -6.04
N LEU A 313 7.22 -13.68 -7.13
CA LEU A 313 7.93 -14.76 -7.78
C LEU A 313 9.26 -15.00 -7.08
N VAL A 314 9.59 -16.27 -6.91
CA VAL A 314 10.93 -16.67 -6.47
C VAL A 314 11.90 -16.38 -7.60
N ALA A 315 12.97 -15.65 -7.32
CA ALA A 315 14.03 -15.45 -8.30
C ALA A 315 14.64 -16.80 -8.68
N THR A 316 14.56 -17.13 -9.95
CA THR A 316 15.19 -18.30 -10.55
C THR A 316 16.26 -17.88 -11.53
N TYR A 317 17.34 -18.65 -11.64
CA TYR A 317 18.30 -18.49 -12.72
C TYR A 317 17.92 -19.44 -13.85
N ASN A 318 17.76 -18.90 -15.06
CA ASN A 318 17.47 -19.68 -16.26
C ASN A 318 18.27 -19.12 -17.46
N PRO A 319 19.10 -19.94 -18.15
CA PRO A 319 19.82 -19.50 -19.34
C PRO A 319 18.93 -18.86 -20.41
N CYS A 320 17.69 -19.35 -20.57
CA CYS A 320 16.70 -18.78 -21.47
C CYS A 320 16.28 -17.37 -21.10
N GLN A 321 16.07 -17.14 -19.81
CA GLN A 321 15.74 -15.84 -19.28
C GLN A 321 16.88 -14.84 -19.56
N ASN A 322 18.14 -15.28 -19.41
CA ASN A 322 19.30 -14.43 -19.70
C ASN A 322 19.44 -14.10 -21.20
N ASP A 323 19.28 -15.08 -22.09
CA ASP A 323 19.38 -14.83 -23.54
C ASP A 323 18.29 -13.87 -24.03
N ILE A 324 17.05 -14.05 -23.54
CA ILE A 324 15.93 -13.16 -23.86
C ILE A 324 16.17 -11.75 -23.28
N TYR A 325 16.68 -11.65 -22.06
CA TYR A 325 17.05 -10.37 -21.45
C TYR A 325 18.13 -9.67 -22.29
N GLU A 326 19.20 -10.37 -22.67
CA GLU A 326 20.29 -9.80 -23.47
C GLU A 326 19.80 -9.34 -24.85
N ARG A 327 18.90 -10.09 -25.49
CA ARG A 327 18.28 -9.68 -26.76
C ARG A 327 17.42 -8.42 -26.60
N ALA A 328 16.62 -8.36 -25.54
CA ALA A 328 15.74 -7.23 -25.26
C ALA A 328 16.52 -5.96 -24.91
N PHE A 329 17.52 -6.07 -24.02
CA PHE A 329 18.19 -4.91 -23.40
C PHE A 329 19.62 -4.65 -23.90
N ASN A 330 20.17 -5.52 -24.75
CA ASN A 330 21.52 -5.41 -25.31
C ASN A 330 22.64 -5.40 -24.25
N HIS A 331 22.41 -6.05 -23.12
CA HIS A 331 23.42 -6.34 -22.10
C HIS A 331 22.99 -7.58 -21.28
N PRO A 332 23.93 -8.31 -20.68
CA PRO A 332 23.57 -9.47 -19.86
C PRO A 332 22.86 -9.05 -18.57
N LEU A 333 22.01 -9.93 -18.05
CA LEU A 333 21.44 -9.81 -16.71
C LEU A 333 22.57 -9.92 -15.67
N GLN A 334 22.75 -8.90 -14.83
CA GLN A 334 23.85 -8.84 -13.86
C GLN A 334 23.49 -9.37 -12.47
N GLY A 335 22.20 -9.62 -12.21
CA GLY A 335 21.70 -9.97 -10.88
C GLY A 335 20.53 -10.95 -10.92
N ARG A 336 19.60 -10.76 -9.98
CA ARG A 336 18.36 -11.54 -9.90
C ARG A 336 17.22 -10.71 -10.45
N LEU A 337 16.23 -11.38 -11.03
CA LEU A 337 14.95 -10.77 -11.33
C LEU A 337 14.01 -11.05 -10.16
N PHE A 338 13.69 -10.02 -9.39
CA PHE A 338 12.71 -10.08 -8.31
C PHE A 338 11.50 -9.26 -8.71
N THR A 339 10.40 -9.94 -8.98
CA THR A 339 9.16 -9.29 -9.40
C THR A 339 7.95 -9.98 -8.78
N TYR A 340 6.77 -9.46 -9.11
CA TYR A 340 5.49 -10.05 -8.77
C TYR A 340 5.05 -10.97 -9.90
N CYS A 341 4.18 -11.92 -9.58
CA CYS A 341 3.53 -12.69 -10.62
C CYS A 341 2.66 -11.79 -11.46
N CYS A 342 2.59 -12.19 -12.73
CA CYS A 342 1.50 -11.92 -13.63
C CYS A 342 1.65 -10.53 -14.25
N SER A 343 1.43 -10.41 -15.55
CA SER A 343 1.69 -9.18 -16.31
C SER A 343 0.61 -8.10 -16.10
N GLN A 344 0.44 -7.66 -14.85
CA GLN A 344 -0.53 -6.62 -14.48
C GLN A 344 0.14 -5.50 -13.70
N PHE A 345 0.14 -4.30 -14.28
CA PHE A 345 0.86 -3.14 -13.76
C PHE A 345 0.31 -1.84 -14.37
N ALA A 346 0.67 -0.70 -13.78
CA ALA A 346 0.38 0.62 -14.32
C ALA A 346 1.67 1.41 -14.52
N VAL A 347 1.77 2.12 -15.63
CA VAL A 347 2.97 2.88 -16.03
C VAL A 347 2.60 4.27 -16.53
N SER A 348 3.34 5.28 -16.09
CA SER A 348 3.11 6.65 -16.55
C SER A 348 3.55 6.84 -17.99
N LYS A 349 2.86 7.73 -18.71
CA LYS A 349 3.31 8.19 -20.03
C LYS A 349 4.75 8.65 -19.99
N ARG A 350 5.11 9.47 -18.99
CA ARG A 350 6.47 9.97 -18.80
C ARG A 350 7.48 8.83 -18.70
N ARG A 351 7.14 7.78 -17.94
CA ARG A 351 8.01 6.61 -17.74
C ARG A 351 8.14 5.78 -19.01
N ILE A 352 7.05 5.54 -19.74
CA ILE A 352 7.10 4.87 -21.05
C ILE A 352 7.98 5.67 -22.01
N GLN A 353 7.78 6.99 -22.10
CA GLN A 353 8.49 7.85 -23.05
C GLN A 353 9.97 8.12 -22.68
N GLN A 354 10.44 7.66 -21.51
CA GLN A 354 11.87 7.71 -21.16
C GLN A 354 12.70 6.70 -21.97
N ARG A 355 12.08 5.60 -22.43
CA ARG A 355 12.73 4.65 -23.33
C ARG A 355 12.33 4.98 -24.77
N PRO A 356 13.29 5.09 -25.71
CA PRO A 356 12.98 5.40 -27.10
C PRO A 356 12.02 4.39 -27.76
N LEU A 357 11.16 4.87 -28.66
CA LEU A 357 10.18 4.06 -29.39
C LEU A 357 10.82 2.89 -30.13
N GLU A 358 12.00 3.09 -30.73
CA GLU A 358 12.73 2.05 -31.45
C GLU A 358 13.12 0.86 -30.58
N GLU A 359 13.34 1.06 -29.28
CA GLU A 359 13.64 -0.03 -28.36
C GLU A 359 12.40 -0.88 -28.07
N TYR A 360 11.23 -0.24 -27.91
CA TYR A 360 9.96 -0.97 -27.80
C TYR A 360 9.63 -1.73 -29.09
N ALA A 361 9.89 -1.13 -30.25
CA ALA A 361 9.71 -1.79 -31.55
C ALA A 361 10.63 -3.01 -31.71
N LYS A 362 11.89 -2.91 -31.23
CA LYS A 362 12.81 -4.06 -31.19
C LYS A 362 12.28 -5.17 -30.26
N MET A 363 11.76 -4.82 -29.08
CA MET A 363 11.16 -5.81 -28.17
C MET A 363 9.91 -6.45 -28.79
N LEU A 364 9.10 -5.70 -29.54
CA LEU A 364 7.94 -6.23 -30.25
C LEU A 364 8.36 -7.30 -31.28
N GLN A 365 9.44 -7.06 -32.03
CA GLN A 365 10.01 -8.04 -32.98
C GLN A 365 10.45 -9.34 -32.31
N LEU A 366 10.79 -9.32 -31.03
CA LEU A 366 11.11 -10.54 -30.28
C LEU A 366 9.87 -11.40 -30.04
N VAL A 367 8.69 -10.80 -29.86
CA VAL A 367 7.46 -11.52 -29.45
C VAL A 367 6.42 -11.67 -30.57
N ASP A 368 6.55 -10.93 -31.67
CA ASP A 368 5.63 -10.98 -32.82
C ASP A 368 5.87 -12.17 -33.79
N GLY A 369 6.92 -12.95 -33.56
CA GLY A 369 7.28 -14.10 -34.41
C GLY A 369 8.27 -13.77 -35.53
N SER A 370 8.77 -12.54 -35.59
CA SER A 370 9.87 -12.19 -36.51
C SER A 370 11.18 -12.89 -36.14
N VAL A 371 11.32 -13.36 -34.89
CA VAL A 371 12.50 -14.05 -34.37
C VAL A 371 12.12 -15.44 -33.85
N ALA A 372 12.85 -16.46 -34.27
CA ALA A 372 12.66 -17.83 -33.80
C ALA A 372 12.92 -17.96 -32.29
N ASP A 373 12.15 -18.81 -31.61
CA ASP A 373 12.34 -19.08 -30.19
C ASP A 373 13.69 -19.74 -29.94
N VAL A 374 14.40 -19.24 -28.93
CA VAL A 374 15.73 -19.71 -28.53
C VAL A 374 15.68 -20.81 -27.48
N CYS A 375 14.48 -21.11 -26.95
CA CYS A 375 14.31 -21.93 -25.76
C CYS A 375 13.17 -22.94 -25.84
N GLU A 376 13.44 -24.15 -25.34
CA GLU A 376 12.48 -25.24 -25.24
C GLU A 376 12.08 -25.49 -23.77
N ARG A 377 10.82 -25.88 -23.52
CA ARG A 377 10.31 -26.11 -22.15
C ARG A 377 10.83 -27.41 -21.59
N ILE A 378 11.35 -27.39 -20.36
CA ILE A 378 11.70 -28.59 -19.60
C ILE A 378 10.86 -28.60 -18.32
N GLY A 379 9.84 -29.47 -18.23
CA GLY A 379 9.03 -29.66 -17.01
C GLY A 379 7.58 -30.09 -17.26
N PRO A 380 6.84 -30.56 -16.23
CA PRO A 380 5.42 -30.94 -16.36
C PRO A 380 4.59 -29.69 -16.72
N SER A 381 3.92 -29.74 -17.87
CA SER A 381 3.11 -28.63 -18.38
C SER A 381 1.78 -28.52 -17.63
N TYR A 382 1.44 -27.31 -17.17
CA TYR A 382 0.05 -26.93 -16.92
C TYR A 382 -0.69 -26.54 -18.21
N GLU A 383 -0.04 -26.65 -19.38
CA GLU A 383 -0.67 -26.37 -20.67
C GLU A 383 -1.56 -27.53 -21.13
N LYS A 384 -2.79 -27.15 -21.45
CA LYS A 384 -3.93 -27.96 -21.86
C LYS A 384 -3.91 -28.35 -23.36
N TYR A 385 -2.95 -27.90 -24.16
CA TYR A 385 -3.01 -28.01 -25.63
C TYR A 385 -1.71 -28.53 -26.25
N ALA A 386 -1.84 -29.47 -27.20
CA ALA A 386 -0.71 -29.98 -27.96
C ALA A 386 -0.20 -28.91 -28.95
N GLY A 387 1.11 -28.64 -28.93
CA GLY A 387 1.77 -27.74 -29.90
C GLY A 387 2.07 -26.32 -29.42
N GLN A 388 1.82 -25.99 -28.14
CA GLN A 388 2.21 -24.69 -27.58
C GLN A 388 3.75 -24.57 -27.48
N ARG A 389 4.29 -23.47 -28.01
CA ARG A 389 5.70 -23.09 -27.90
C ARG A 389 5.92 -22.24 -26.66
N LEU A 390 7.08 -22.35 -26.03
CA LEU A 390 7.51 -21.31 -25.10
C LEU A 390 7.98 -20.10 -25.91
N SER A 391 7.07 -19.15 -26.12
CA SER A 391 7.42 -17.91 -26.76
C SER A 391 8.34 -17.07 -25.87
N HIS A 392 9.12 -16.18 -26.47
CA HIS A 392 9.86 -15.13 -25.74
C HIS A 392 8.98 -14.35 -24.76
N CYS A 393 7.67 -14.26 -25.02
CA CYS A 393 6.72 -13.57 -24.14
C CYS A 393 6.68 -14.16 -22.72
N PHE A 394 6.74 -15.49 -22.58
CA PHE A 394 6.73 -16.13 -21.26
C PHE A 394 7.82 -15.60 -20.32
N PHE A 395 9.01 -15.30 -20.85
CA PHE A 395 10.09 -14.74 -20.04
C PHE A 395 10.00 -13.22 -19.89
N LEU A 396 9.45 -12.53 -20.89
CA LEU A 396 9.25 -11.08 -20.85
C LEU A 396 8.21 -10.66 -19.80
N GLU A 397 7.22 -11.52 -19.51
CA GLU A 397 6.26 -11.34 -18.40
C GLU A 397 6.96 -11.03 -17.07
N PHE A 398 8.14 -11.60 -16.82
CA PHE A 398 8.91 -11.37 -15.59
C PHE A 398 9.77 -10.10 -15.63
N MET A 399 9.76 -9.36 -16.73
CA MET A 399 10.67 -8.24 -17.00
C MET A 399 9.92 -6.96 -17.34
N TRP A 400 8.59 -6.91 -17.25
CA TRP A 400 7.83 -5.71 -17.60
C TRP A 400 8.32 -4.46 -16.88
N HIS A 401 8.67 -4.59 -15.60
CA HIS A 401 9.24 -3.48 -14.84
C HIS A 401 10.56 -2.99 -15.46
N VAL A 402 11.44 -3.89 -15.89
CA VAL A 402 12.70 -3.55 -16.60
C VAL A 402 12.42 -2.95 -17.99
N VAL A 403 11.44 -3.49 -18.72
CA VAL A 403 10.95 -2.92 -20.00
C VAL A 403 10.59 -1.46 -19.83
N PHE A 404 9.96 -1.10 -18.71
CA PHE A 404 9.62 0.29 -18.38
C PHE A 404 10.69 1.04 -17.59
N GLY A 405 11.88 0.48 -17.38
CA GLY A 405 13.03 1.18 -16.80
C GLY A 405 13.08 1.20 -15.26
N GLU A 406 12.37 0.29 -14.61
CA GLU A 406 12.56 -0.02 -13.19
C GLU A 406 13.75 -0.97 -12.97
N PRO A 407 14.32 -1.04 -11.76
CA PRO A 407 15.44 -1.93 -11.44
C PRO A 407 15.10 -3.41 -11.59
N ASP A 408 16.08 -4.26 -11.93
CA ASP A 408 15.90 -5.73 -12.04
C ASP A 408 15.22 -6.36 -10.80
N GLU A 409 15.49 -5.79 -9.63
CA GLU A 409 14.90 -6.20 -8.35
C GLU A 409 13.86 -5.18 -7.85
N LEU A 410 12.58 -5.50 -8.02
CA LEU A 410 11.50 -4.74 -7.41
C LEU A 410 11.42 -5.01 -5.90
N PRO A 411 11.35 -3.97 -5.06
CA PRO A 411 11.07 -4.14 -3.64
C PRO A 411 9.62 -4.61 -3.38
N LEU A 412 9.37 -4.99 -2.12
CA LEU A 412 8.00 -5.17 -1.64
C LEU A 412 7.25 -3.83 -1.71
N ARG A 413 6.00 -3.80 -2.15
CA ARG A 413 5.24 -2.54 -2.32
C ARG A 413 5.15 -1.77 -1.01
N ALA A 414 4.95 -2.48 0.08
CA ALA A 414 4.92 -1.91 1.42
C ALA A 414 6.24 -1.19 1.80
N ASP A 415 7.36 -1.65 1.26
CA ASP A 415 8.70 -1.14 1.57
C ASP A 415 9.16 -0.06 0.58
N GLU A 416 8.44 0.20 -0.50
CA GLU A 416 8.83 1.18 -1.52
C GLU A 416 8.39 2.61 -1.13
N PRO A 417 9.33 3.50 -0.73
CA PRO A 417 8.99 4.85 -0.31
C PRO A 417 8.50 5.76 -1.45
N LYS A 418 8.82 5.45 -2.71
CA LYS A 418 8.35 6.23 -3.87
C LYS A 418 6.87 6.00 -4.16
N LEU A 419 6.29 4.89 -3.71
CA LEU A 419 4.88 4.64 -3.89
C LEU A 419 4.05 5.58 -3.00
N PRO A 420 2.97 6.17 -3.54
CA PRO A 420 1.96 6.85 -2.73
C PRO A 420 1.50 5.95 -1.57
N LEU A 421 1.30 6.56 -0.39
CA LEU A 421 0.98 5.82 0.84
C LEU A 421 -0.12 4.74 0.67
N PRO A 422 -1.26 4.99 -0.01
CA PRO A 422 -2.31 3.98 -0.16
C PRO A 422 -1.89 2.73 -0.94
N LEU A 423 -0.82 2.79 -1.74
CA LEU A 423 -0.30 1.67 -2.52
C LEU A 423 0.76 0.86 -1.76
N ARG A 424 1.21 1.34 -0.59
CA ARG A 424 2.22 0.68 0.25
C ARG A 424 1.61 -0.39 1.16
N LEU A 425 0.85 -1.30 0.55
CA LEU A 425 0.18 -2.42 1.21
C LEU A 425 1.07 -3.66 1.16
N LYS A 426 0.86 -4.59 2.11
CA LYS A 426 1.56 -5.88 2.12
C LYS A 426 1.09 -6.73 0.93
N ASP A 427 1.96 -7.61 0.45
CA ASP A 427 1.80 -8.36 -0.80
C ASP A 427 1.05 -9.69 -0.65
N SER A 428 0.03 -9.75 0.20
CA SER A 428 -0.84 -10.94 0.32
C SER A 428 -2.31 -10.58 0.23
N ASP A 429 -3.13 -11.45 -0.36
CA ASP A 429 -4.57 -11.20 -0.51
C ASP A 429 -5.27 -11.03 0.84
N GLU A 430 -4.79 -11.70 1.89
CA GLU A 430 -5.24 -11.53 3.28
C GLU A 430 -4.88 -10.17 3.89
N SER A 431 -3.94 -9.44 3.29
CA SER A 431 -3.43 -8.17 3.81
C SER A 431 -4.04 -6.96 3.15
N LEU A 432 -4.85 -7.16 2.12
CA LEU A 432 -5.88 -6.23 1.71
C LEU A 432 -7.08 -6.55 2.59
N PRO A 433 -7.39 -5.71 3.60
CA PRO A 433 -8.43 -6.04 4.56
C PRO A 433 -9.72 -6.43 3.84
N SER A 434 -10.34 -7.56 4.23
CA SER A 434 -11.68 -7.96 3.79
C SER A 434 -12.71 -6.83 3.95
N LEU A 435 -12.45 -5.89 4.87
CA LEU A 435 -13.15 -4.63 5.12
C LEU A 435 -13.00 -3.55 4.02
N TRP A 436 -12.15 -3.73 3.01
CA TRP A 436 -12.19 -2.88 1.80
C TRP A 436 -13.46 -3.12 0.98
N LYS A 437 -14.10 -4.30 1.12
CA LYS A 437 -15.43 -4.56 0.53
C LYS A 437 -16.54 -3.74 1.20
N SER A 438 -16.46 -3.46 2.50
CA SER A 438 -17.48 -2.67 3.22
C SER A 438 -17.22 -1.16 3.16
N TYR A 439 -15.97 -0.72 3.01
CA TYR A 439 -15.67 0.70 2.86
C TYR A 439 -16.16 1.29 1.52
N MET A 440 -16.53 0.44 0.57
CA MET A 440 -16.85 0.87 -0.79
C MET A 440 -18.14 0.28 -1.37
N SER A 441 -18.91 -0.47 -0.58
CA SER A 441 -20.24 -0.98 -0.93
C SER A 441 -21.34 -0.09 -0.35
N PRO A 442 -22.40 0.26 -1.10
CA PRO A 442 -23.60 0.88 -0.54
C PRO A 442 -24.45 -0.09 0.31
N VAL A 443 -24.14 -1.39 0.30
CA VAL A 443 -24.92 -2.44 0.96
C VAL A 443 -24.04 -3.17 1.98
N VAL A 444 -24.45 -3.04 3.24
CA VAL A 444 -23.84 -3.63 4.42
C VAL A 444 -24.86 -4.57 5.02
N GLY A 445 -24.55 -5.86 5.04
CA GLY A 445 -25.07 -6.73 6.08
C GLY A 445 -24.08 -6.68 7.25
N GLY A 446 -24.45 -6.03 8.36
CA GLY A 446 -23.65 -6.00 9.58
C GLY A 446 -22.99 -4.64 9.88
N TYR A 447 -23.64 -3.87 10.74
CA TYR A 447 -23.24 -2.59 11.32
C TYR A 447 -21.73 -2.40 11.54
N ALA A 448 -21.06 -1.69 10.62
CA ALA A 448 -19.96 -0.75 10.87
C ALA A 448 -19.45 -0.17 9.53
N THR A 449 -20.24 0.68 8.88
CA THR A 449 -19.74 1.54 7.81
C THR A 449 -19.61 2.98 8.28
N PHE A 450 -18.35 3.42 8.37
CA PHE A 450 -17.98 4.82 8.57
C PHE A 450 -18.40 5.75 7.42
N GLN A 451 -19.00 5.23 6.34
CA GLN A 451 -19.47 6.06 5.23
C GLN A 451 -20.72 6.89 5.54
N ARG A 452 -21.36 6.75 6.72
CA ARG A 452 -22.52 7.61 7.08
C ARG A 452 -22.63 8.07 8.54
N GLN A 453 -21.71 7.69 9.43
CA GLN A 453 -21.71 8.31 10.76
C GLN A 453 -21.02 9.68 10.67
N ASN A 454 -21.81 10.75 10.78
CA ASN A 454 -21.26 12.09 10.93
C ASN A 454 -20.37 12.16 12.18
N PHE A 455 -19.43 13.09 12.17
CA PHE A 455 -18.46 13.29 13.25
C PHE A 455 -19.12 13.36 14.64
N GLU A 456 -20.24 14.08 14.74
CA GLU A 456 -21.02 14.24 15.98
C GLU A 456 -21.57 12.91 16.53
N SER A 457 -22.10 12.05 15.66
CA SER A 457 -22.63 10.74 16.05
C SER A 457 -21.53 9.83 16.58
N TRP A 458 -20.35 9.85 15.94
CA TRP A 458 -19.21 9.07 16.42
C TRP A 458 -18.73 9.59 17.78
N LEU A 459 -18.59 10.92 17.95
CA LEU A 459 -18.21 11.51 19.23
C LEU A 459 -19.21 11.17 20.33
N HIS A 460 -20.51 11.24 20.05
CA HIS A 460 -21.54 10.84 20.99
C HIS A 460 -21.36 9.38 21.41
N GLN A 461 -21.20 8.45 20.46
CA GLN A 461 -21.02 7.03 20.74
C GLN A 461 -19.74 6.72 21.52
N VAL A 462 -18.63 7.42 21.23
CA VAL A 462 -17.38 7.27 21.99
C VAL A 462 -17.51 7.85 23.41
N ARG A 463 -18.35 8.87 23.61
CA ARG A 463 -18.61 9.44 24.95
C ARG A 463 -19.58 8.58 25.77
N THR A 464 -20.57 7.95 25.14
CA THR A 464 -21.60 7.17 25.82
C THR A 464 -21.21 5.70 25.91
N HIS A 465 -21.10 5.16 27.13
CA HIS A 465 -20.87 3.73 27.36
C HIS A 465 -22.03 2.90 26.80
N THR A 466 -21.75 1.94 25.91
CA THR A 466 -22.71 0.91 25.52
C THR A 466 -22.11 -0.44 25.91
N ASP A 467 -22.77 -1.17 26.83
CA ASP A 467 -22.31 -2.38 27.54
C ASP A 467 -22.09 -3.65 26.67
N LEU A 468 -21.57 -3.52 25.45
CA LEU A 468 -21.40 -4.63 24.51
C LEU A 468 -19.92 -4.79 24.13
N GLY A 469 -19.12 -5.35 25.05
CA GLY A 469 -17.74 -5.77 24.79
C GLY A 469 -16.68 -5.03 25.63
N ARG A 470 -15.61 -5.73 26.02
CA ARG A 470 -14.41 -5.15 26.66
C ARG A 470 -13.13 -5.68 26.03
N ALA A 471 -12.20 -4.79 25.72
CA ALA A 471 -10.82 -5.10 25.38
C ALA A 471 -10.10 -5.53 26.65
N VAL A 472 -9.56 -6.75 26.65
CA VAL A 472 -8.79 -7.25 27.78
C VAL A 472 -7.34 -6.79 27.62
N GLN A 473 -6.92 -5.95 28.56
CA GLN A 473 -5.53 -5.55 28.73
C GLN A 473 -4.70 -6.75 29.20
N LYS A 474 -3.60 -7.05 28.51
CA LYS A 474 -2.59 -7.99 29.01
C LYS A 474 -1.36 -7.24 29.47
N ASN A 475 -1.06 -7.31 30.77
CA ASN A 475 0.22 -6.89 31.29
C ASN A 475 1.13 -8.11 31.41
N PHE A 476 2.34 -8.03 30.84
CA PHE A 476 3.38 -9.02 31.11
C PHE A 476 3.89 -8.80 32.54
N GLY A 477 3.32 -9.52 33.50
CA GLY A 477 3.66 -9.42 34.92
C GLY A 477 2.64 -10.09 35.85
N ASP A 478 1.37 -10.15 35.45
CA ASP A 478 0.28 -10.66 36.30
C ASP A 478 0.18 -12.20 36.36
N GLY A 479 1.20 -12.91 35.87
CA GLY A 479 1.27 -14.38 35.81
C GLY A 479 2.24 -15.03 36.80
N LEU A 480 2.91 -14.26 37.66
CA LEU A 480 3.78 -14.80 38.71
C LEU A 480 3.10 -14.68 40.07
N ASN A 481 2.11 -15.54 40.32
CA ASN A 481 1.76 -15.89 41.69
C ASN A 481 2.87 -16.80 42.22
N PHE A 482 3.65 -16.31 43.18
CA PHE A 482 4.51 -17.14 44.03
C PHE A 482 3.69 -17.98 44.99
#